data_AF-X0Y8X7-F1
#
_entry.id   AF-X0Y8X7-F1
#
_cell.length_a   1.000
_cell.length_b   1.000
_cell.length_c   1.000
_cell.angle_alpha   90.00
_cell.angle_beta   90.00
_cell.angle_gamma   90.00
#
_symmetry.space_group_name_H-M   'P 1'
#
loop_
_entity.id
_entity.type
_entity.pdbx_description
1 polymer ?
#
loop_
_entity_poly.entity_id
_entity_poly.type
_entity_poly.pdbx_seq_one_letter_code
_entity_poly.pdbx_strand_id
1 'polypeptide(L)'
;MDKLEVDTSVRAEAELPRFPPADIKQFQRDGYVIARQLVDEQLRREMLQAALDGLERTIEPIEYEADLKYSGAPRSRRARGGHTIRRLKQAHTRHMAFTR
;
A
#
# COMPACT_ATOMS: atom_id res chain seq x y z
N MET A 1 7.13 10.58 49.11
CA MET A 1 7.03 10.74 47.65
C MET A 1 8.08 9.85 47.01
N ASP A 2 7.72 8.61 46.73
CA ASP A 2 8.52 7.73 45.88
C ASP A 2 8.51 8.29 44.47
N LYS A 3 9.70 8.51 43.90
CA LYS A 3 9.84 8.76 42.47
C LYS A 3 9.60 7.43 41.77
N LEU A 4 8.47 7.30 41.07
CA LEU A 4 8.34 6.27 40.05
C LEU A 4 9.41 6.55 38.98
N GLU A 5 10.49 5.77 39.01
CA GLU A 5 11.32 5.57 37.82
C GLU A 5 10.44 4.92 36.76
N VAL A 6 10.08 5.70 35.76
CA VAL A 6 9.44 5.19 34.55
C VAL A 6 10.53 4.44 33.80
N ASP A 7 10.54 3.12 33.98
CA ASP A 7 11.36 2.20 33.20
C ASP A 7 11.12 2.47 31.72
N THR A 8 12.07 3.19 31.11
CA THR A 8 12.02 3.65 29.73
C THR A 8 12.55 2.58 28.78
N SER A 9 12.54 1.31 29.19
CA SER A 9 12.70 0.17 28.29
C SER A 9 11.41 -0.03 27.48
N VAL A 10 11.10 0.97 26.66
CA VAL A 10 10.21 0.85 25.52
C VAL A 10 10.81 -0.26 24.66
N ARG A 11 10.18 -1.43 24.76
CA ARG A 11 10.14 -2.56 23.82
C ARG A 11 11.31 -2.54 22.84
N ALA A 12 12.25 -3.46 23.04
CA ALA A 12 13.23 -3.86 22.03
C ALA A 12 12.59 -3.71 20.65
N GLU A 13 13.06 -2.73 19.88
CA GLU A 13 12.66 -2.55 18.49
C GLU A 13 12.93 -3.91 17.85
N ALA A 14 11.88 -4.70 17.63
CA ALA A 14 11.99 -5.92 16.86
C ALA A 14 12.66 -5.49 15.57
N GLU A 15 13.89 -5.97 15.31
CA GLU A 15 14.70 -5.50 14.19
C GLU A 15 13.84 -5.52 12.94
N LEU A 16 13.38 -4.34 12.52
CA LEU A 16 12.57 -4.23 11.33
C LEU A 16 13.43 -4.79 10.19
N PRO A 17 12.89 -5.68 9.35
CA PRO A 17 13.67 -6.30 8.29
C PRO A 17 14.34 -5.22 7.46
N ARG A 18 15.67 -5.20 7.46
CA ARG A 18 16.47 -4.21 6.74
C ARG A 18 16.75 -4.74 5.34
N PHE A 19 16.61 -3.88 4.34
CA PHE A 19 17.09 -4.19 3.00
C PHE A 19 18.61 -4.42 3.03
N PRO A 20 19.13 -5.49 2.39
CA PRO A 20 20.55 -5.72 2.27
C PRO A 20 21.30 -4.50 1.70
N PRO A 21 22.57 -4.26 2.06
CA PRO A 21 23.34 -3.14 1.51
C PRO A 21 23.43 -3.14 -0.03
N ALA A 22 23.41 -4.33 -0.64
CA ALA A 22 23.37 -4.47 -2.10
C ALA A 22 22.08 -3.91 -2.71
N ASP A 23 20.93 -4.20 -2.10
CA ASP A 23 19.60 -3.72 -2.49
C ASP A 23 19.51 -2.20 -2.34
N ILE A 24 20.07 -1.65 -1.26
CA ILE A 24 20.15 -0.20 -1.05
C ILE A 24 20.99 0.46 -2.16
N LYS A 25 22.17 -0.10 -2.46
CA LYS A 25 23.02 0.40 -3.56
C LYS A 25 22.33 0.28 -4.91
N GLN A 26 21.56 -0.78 -5.15
CA GLN A 26 20.77 -0.94 -6.37
C GLN A 26 19.71 0.14 -6.48
N PHE A 27 18.92 0.34 -5.43
CA PHE A 27 17.90 1.37 -5.39
C PHE A 27 18.48 2.77 -5.63
N GLN A 28 19.65 3.08 -5.06
CA GLN A 28 20.31 4.37 -5.27
C GLN A 28 20.76 4.61 -6.72
N ARG A 29 21.17 3.55 -7.44
CA ARG A 29 21.60 3.67 -8.84
C ARG A 29 20.42 3.63 -9.81
N ASP A 30 19.47 2.72 -9.56
CA ASP A 30 18.47 2.31 -10.54
C ASP A 30 17.07 2.89 -10.22
N GLY A 31 16.86 3.40 -9.00
CA GLY A 31 15.59 3.95 -8.52
C GLY A 31 14.57 2.93 -8.04
N TYR A 32 14.90 1.63 -8.04
CA TYR A 32 14.03 0.55 -7.57
C TYR A 32 14.83 -0.68 -7.11
N VAL A 33 14.17 -1.56 -6.36
CA VAL A 33 14.65 -2.91 -6.03
C VAL A 33 13.49 -3.90 -6.09
N ILE A 34 13.77 -5.17 -6.38
CA ILE A 34 12.77 -6.24 -6.42
C ILE A 34 12.91 -7.11 -5.17
N ALA A 35 12.06 -6.87 -4.18
CA ALA A 35 11.92 -7.76 -3.04
C ALA A 35 11.07 -8.99 -3.42
N ARG A 36 11.68 -10.17 -3.41
CA ARG A 36 10.99 -11.44 -3.70
C ARG A 36 10.37 -12.00 -2.41
N GLN A 37 9.23 -12.67 -2.55
CA GLN A 37 8.55 -13.36 -1.44
C GLN A 37 8.27 -12.44 -0.24
N LEU A 38 7.85 -11.19 -0.49
CA LEU A 38 7.59 -10.19 0.54
C LEU A 38 6.50 -10.62 1.54
N VAL A 39 5.56 -11.43 1.07
CA VAL A 39 4.48 -12.03 1.86
C VAL A 39 4.31 -13.49 1.47
N ASP A 40 3.75 -14.30 2.36
CA ASP A 40 3.38 -15.68 2.04
C ASP A 40 2.24 -15.76 1.02
N GLU A 41 2.02 -16.95 0.47
CA GLU A 41 1.01 -17.16 -0.57
C GLU A 41 -0.41 -16.89 -0.07
N GLN A 42 -0.71 -17.23 1.18
CA GLN A 42 -2.04 -17.09 1.75
C GLN A 42 -2.41 -15.61 1.89
N LEU A 43 -1.52 -14.81 2.50
CA LEU A 43 -1.69 -13.37 2.62
C LEU A 43 -1.79 -12.69 1.25
N ARG A 44 -0.95 -13.09 0.29
CA ARG A 44 -1.05 -12.60 -1.10
C ARG A 44 -2.43 -12.84 -1.71
N ARG A 45 -2.99 -14.05 -1.54
CA ARG A 45 -4.33 -14.40 -2.07
C ARG A 45 -5.42 -13.55 -1.41
N GLU A 46 -5.34 -13.34 -0.10
CA GLU A 46 -6.29 -12.50 0.64
C GLU A 46 -6.24 -11.03 0.19
N MET A 47 -5.03 -10.47 0.01
CA MET A 47 -4.86 -9.11 -0.51
C MET A 47 -5.46 -8.96 -1.92
N LEU A 48 -5.23 -9.94 -2.79
CA LEU A 48 -5.76 -9.94 -4.15
C LEU A 48 -7.30 -10.02 -4.14
N GLN A 49 -7.87 -10.93 -3.36
CA GLN A 49 -9.33 -11.08 -3.28
C GLN A 49 -10.00 -9.81 -2.76
N ALA A 50 -9.43 -9.18 -1.72
CA ALA A 50 -9.95 -7.94 -1.18
C ALA A 50 -9.89 -6.78 -2.19
N ALA A 51 -8.82 -6.71 -3.01
CA ALA A 51 -8.70 -5.71 -4.06
C ALA A 51 -9.70 -5.94 -5.20
N LEU A 52 -9.92 -7.20 -5.60
CA LEU A 52 -10.88 -7.57 -6.64
C LEU A 52 -12.32 -7.29 -6.20
N ASP A 53 -12.70 -7.65 -4.96
CA ASP A 53 -14.03 -7.35 -4.41
C ASP A 53 -14.27 -5.83 -4.34
N GLY A 54 -13.28 -5.08 -3.87
CA GLY A 54 -13.35 -3.61 -3.83
C GLY A 54 -13.48 -2.97 -5.21
N LEU A 55 -12.86 -3.57 -6.24
CA LEU A 55 -12.97 -3.13 -7.62
C LEU A 55 -14.36 -3.46 -8.21
N GLU A 56 -14.81 -4.71 -8.06
CA GLU A 56 -16.10 -5.19 -8.58
C GLU A 56 -17.28 -4.40 -8.00
N ARG A 57 -17.26 -4.19 -6.69
CA ARG A 57 -18.33 -3.46 -5.97
C ARG A 57 -18.14 -1.94 -5.99
N THR A 58 -17.03 -1.44 -6.54
CA THR A 58 -16.74 0.00 -6.60
C THR A 58 -16.80 0.66 -5.21
N ILE A 59 -16.14 0.04 -4.22
CA ILE A 59 -16.20 0.50 -2.82
C ILE A 59 -15.37 1.78 -2.65
N GLU A 60 -16.05 2.90 -2.40
CA GLU A 60 -15.45 4.19 -2.09
C GLU A 60 -14.58 4.14 -0.80
N PRO A 61 -13.51 4.95 -0.68
CA PRO A 61 -13.11 5.99 -1.63
C PRO A 61 -12.23 5.45 -2.76
N ILE A 62 -12.55 5.82 -4.00
CA ILE A 62 -11.79 5.49 -5.20
C ILE A 62 -11.35 6.74 -5.97
N GLU A 63 -10.31 6.58 -6.78
CA GLU A 63 -9.82 7.61 -7.69
C GLU A 63 -9.98 7.11 -9.12
N TYR A 64 -10.65 7.91 -9.95
CA TYR A 64 -10.84 7.60 -11.36
C TYR A 64 -9.76 8.26 -12.22
N GLU A 65 -9.50 7.69 -13.39
CA GLU A 65 -8.57 8.26 -14.38
C GLU A 65 -8.93 9.71 -14.74
N ALA A 66 -10.22 9.99 -14.89
CA ALA A 66 -10.72 11.34 -15.20
C ALA A 66 -10.38 12.40 -14.14
N ASP A 67 -10.12 11.98 -12.90
CA ASP A 67 -9.83 12.89 -11.79
C ASP A 67 -8.36 13.37 -11.81
N LEU A 68 -7.46 12.64 -12.49
CA LEU A 68 -6.01 12.90 -12.46
C LEU A 68 -5.52 13.95 -13.45
N LYS A 69 -6.28 14.25 -14.51
CA LYS A 69 -6.00 15.33 -15.48
C LYS A 69 -4.60 15.29 -16.14
N TYR A 70 -3.94 14.13 -16.18
CA TYR A 70 -2.71 13.97 -16.98
C TYR A 70 -3.04 13.95 -18.48
N SER A 71 -2.04 14.17 -19.33
CA SER A 71 -2.24 14.14 -20.79
C SER A 71 -2.71 12.74 -21.24
N GLY A 72 -3.91 12.67 -21.83
CA GLY A 72 -4.55 11.40 -22.24
C GLY A 72 -5.60 10.87 -21.26
N ALA A 73 -5.72 11.45 -20.06
CA ALA A 73 -6.82 11.13 -19.16
C ALA A 73 -8.19 11.51 -19.79
N PRO A 74 -9.27 10.80 -19.46
CA PRO A 74 -10.62 11.19 -19.89
C PRO A 74 -10.94 12.62 -19.44
N ARG A 75 -11.54 13.42 -20.34
CA ARG A 75 -11.85 14.84 -20.07
C ARG A 75 -12.81 15.05 -18.90
N SER A 76 -13.63 14.06 -18.58
CA SER A 76 -14.56 14.06 -17.45
C SER A 76 -15.02 12.64 -17.13
N ARG A 77 -15.68 12.44 -15.98
CA ARG A 77 -16.31 11.17 -15.62
C ARG A 77 -17.40 10.71 -16.61
N ARG A 78 -18.01 11.66 -17.33
CA ARG A 78 -19.04 11.37 -18.36
C ARG A 78 -18.44 10.98 -19.72
N ALA A 79 -17.15 11.26 -19.95
CA ALA A 79 -16.48 10.84 -21.17
C ALA A 79 -16.29 9.31 -21.18
N ARG A 80 -16.03 8.74 -22.37
CA ARG A 80 -15.67 7.32 -22.47
C ARG A 80 -14.43 7.03 -21.61
N GLY A 81 -14.51 5.98 -20.78
CA GLY A 81 -13.45 5.64 -19.82
C GLY A 81 -13.40 6.57 -18.59
N GLY A 82 -14.34 7.52 -18.45
CA GLY A 82 -14.35 8.47 -17.34
C GLY A 82 -14.55 7.84 -15.96
N HIS A 83 -15.11 6.63 -15.91
CA HIS A 83 -15.25 5.81 -14.71
C HIS A 83 -14.21 4.68 -14.62
N THR A 84 -13.14 4.71 -15.42
CA THR A 84 -12.04 3.77 -15.24
C THR A 84 -11.37 4.05 -13.89
N ILE A 85 -11.38 3.07 -13.00
CA ILE A 85 -10.79 3.16 -11.67
C ILE A 85 -9.27 3.11 -11.81
N ARG A 86 -8.60 4.16 -11.33
CA ARG A 86 -7.14 4.25 -11.27
C ARG A 86 -6.59 3.65 -9.98
N ARG A 87 -7.24 3.95 -8.85
CA ARG A 87 -6.81 3.53 -7.51
C ARG A 87 -7.99 3.27 -6.56
N LEU A 88 -7.85 2.21 -5.78
CA LEU A 88 -8.60 1.99 -4.55
C LEU A 88 -7.85 2.68 -3.39
N LYS A 89 -8.39 3.77 -2.82
CA LYS A 89 -7.70 4.63 -1.82
C LYS A 89 -8.03 4.25 -0.38
N GLN A 90 -7.08 4.28 0.56
CA GLN A 90 -7.25 3.80 1.96
C GLN A 90 -7.09 2.28 2.10
N ALA A 91 -5.95 1.72 1.67
CA ALA A 91 -5.72 0.26 1.68
C ALA A 91 -5.91 -0.34 3.09
N HIS A 92 -5.37 0.31 4.12
CA HIS A 92 -5.44 -0.17 5.51
C HIS A 92 -6.87 -0.36 6.06
N THR A 93 -7.85 0.38 5.55
CA THR A 93 -9.25 0.29 6.00
C THR A 93 -10.07 -0.71 5.21
N ARG A 94 -9.55 -1.22 4.08
CA ARG A 94 -10.31 -2.15 3.21
C ARG A 94 -10.36 -3.56 3.73
N HIS A 95 -9.27 -4.02 4.32
CA HIS A 95 -9.15 -5.40 4.75
C HIS A 95 -7.98 -5.55 5.71
N MET A 96 -8.10 -6.47 6.68
CA MET A 96 -7.03 -6.74 7.64
C MET A 96 -5.75 -7.25 6.98
N ALA A 97 -5.84 -7.86 5.79
CA ALA A 97 -4.67 -8.29 5.01
C ALA A 97 -3.70 -7.14 4.64
N PHE A 98 -4.12 -5.87 4.72
CA PHE A 98 -3.26 -4.71 4.45
C PHE A 98 -2.66 -4.07 5.70
N THR A 99 -2.98 -4.56 6.90
CA THR A 99 -2.60 -3.95 8.20
C THR A 99 -2.11 -5.00 9.20
N ARG A 100 -1.61 -6.14 8.71
CA ARG A 100 -0.99 -7.16 9.56
C ARG A 100 0.42 -6.75 9.96
#